data_AF-A0A927JHA4-F1
#
_entry.id   AF-A0A927JHA4-F1
#
_cell.length_a   1.000
_cell.length_b   1.000
_cell.length_c   1.000
_cell.angle_alpha   90.00
_cell.angle_beta   90.00
_cell.angle_gamma   90.00
#
_symmetry.space_group_name_H-M   'P 1'
#
loop_
_entity.id
_entity.type
_entity.pdbx_description
1 polymer ?
#
loop_
_entity_poly.entity_id
_entity_poly.type
_entity_poly.pdbx_seq_one_letter_code
_entity_poly.pdbx_strand_id
1 'polypeptide(L)' 'MDSPEKPTRLSGEEARAGATPHMTRYILPISLTLIIVIFAIMVFR' A
#
# COMPACT_ATOMS: atom_id res chain seq x y z
N MET A 1 -23.94 32.53 0.94
CA MET A 1 -23.02 32.23 2.05
C MET A 1 -22.62 30.79 1.89
N ASP A 2 -21.55 30.62 1.12
CA ASP A 2 -21.09 29.39 0.49
C ASP A 2 -20.57 28.36 1.51
N SER A 3 -20.73 27.08 1.13
CA SER A 3 -20.40 25.91 1.96
C SER A 3 -18.91 25.84 2.30
N PRO A 4 -18.52 25.29 3.47
CA PRO A 4 -17.12 25.20 3.87
C PRO A 4 -16.38 24.19 2.97
N GLU A 5 -15.69 24.71 1.97
CA GLU A 5 -14.77 23.96 1.12
C GLU A 5 -13.64 23.43 1.99
N LYS A 6 -13.68 22.13 2.29
CA LYS A 6 -12.60 21.43 2.98
C LYS A 6 -11.56 21.12 1.90
N PRO A 7 -10.39 21.80 1.85
CA PRO A 7 -9.39 21.49 0.86
C PRO A 7 -8.75 20.16 1.28
N THR A 8 -9.25 19.07 0.74
CA THR A 8 -8.52 17.80 0.73
C THR A 8 -7.24 18.07 -0.04
N ARG A 9 -6.15 18.40 0.67
CA ARG A 9 -4.80 18.40 0.12
C ARG A 9 -4.48 16.95 -0.29
N LEU A 10 -4.96 16.56 -1.45
CA LEU A 10 -4.42 15.43 -2.19
C LEU A 10 -3.02 15.86 -2.57
N SER A 11 -2.05 15.33 -1.84
CA SER A 11 -0.62 15.52 -2.06
C SER A 11 -0.34 15.34 -3.56
N GLY A 12 0.30 16.33 -4.19
CA GLY A 12 0.65 16.33 -5.63
C GLY A 12 1.58 15.21 -6.08
N GLU A 13 1.79 14.18 -5.25
CA GLU A 13 2.56 12.97 -5.50
C GLU A 13 1.77 11.94 -6.33
N GLU A 14 0.44 11.98 -6.32
CA GLU A 14 -0.42 11.00 -7.00
C GLU A 14 -0.48 11.16 -8.52
N ALA A 15 -0.08 12.32 -9.07
CA ALA A 15 -0.11 12.57 -10.51
C ALA A 15 1.07 11.95 -11.28
N ARG A 16 2.14 11.49 -10.60
CA ARG A 16 3.29 10.78 -11.21
C ARG A 16 3.42 9.32 -10.80
N ALA A 17 2.70 8.87 -9.79
CA ALA A 17 2.60 7.46 -9.45
C ALA A 17 1.31 6.92 -10.05
N GLY A 18 1.39 6.38 -11.27
CA GLY A 18 0.28 5.74 -11.96
C GLY A 18 -0.63 5.01 -10.98
N ALA A 19 -1.89 5.41 -10.98
CA ALA A 19 -2.98 4.95 -10.15
C ALA A 19 -2.84 3.47 -9.73
N THR A 20 -2.29 3.23 -8.53
CA THR A 20 -2.70 2.23 -7.51
C THR A 20 -1.64 2.14 -6.38
N PRO A 21 -1.51 3.17 -5.52
CA PRO A 21 -0.61 3.09 -4.37
C PRO A 21 -1.10 2.09 -3.32
N HIS A 22 -2.41 1.88 -3.22
CA HIS A 22 -2.98 1.08 -2.15
C HIS A 22 -2.75 -0.43 -2.36
N MET A 23 -3.11 -0.96 -3.53
CA MET A 23 -2.99 -2.39 -3.83
C MET A 23 -1.53 -2.87 -3.87
N THR A 24 -0.64 -2.12 -4.53
CA THR A 24 0.80 -2.48 -4.60
C THR A 24 1.47 -2.41 -3.22
N ARG A 25 1.02 -1.51 -2.34
CA ARG A 25 1.54 -1.41 -0.97
C ARG A 25 1.16 -2.59 -0.08
N TYR A 26 0.10 -3.35 -0.39
CA TYR A 26 -0.25 -4.57 0.36
C TYR A 26 0.34 -5.84 -0.26
N ILE A 27 0.42 -5.93 -1.58
CA ILE A 27 0.91 -7.16 -2.22
C ILE A 27 2.38 -7.43 -1.88
N LEU A 28 3.19 -6.38 -1.76
CA LEU A 28 4.60 -6.48 -1.41
C LEU A 28 4.83 -7.08 -0.01
N PRO A 29 4.28 -6.51 1.09
CA PRO A 29 4.44 -7.10 2.41
C PRO A 29 3.75 -8.46 2.52
N ILE A 30 2.57 -8.67 1.93
CA ILE A 30 1.86 -9.95 2.01
C ILE A 30 2.66 -11.08 1.35
N SER A 31 3.16 -10.87 0.13
CA SER A 31 3.95 -11.88 -0.58
C SER A 31 5.26 -12.18 0.14
N LEU A 32 5.96 -11.15 0.62
CA LEU A 32 7.18 -11.31 1.39
C LEU A 32 6.96 -12.11 2.68
N THR A 33 5.92 -11.76 3.45
CA THR A 33 5.55 -12.49 4.67
C THR A 33 5.22 -13.94 4.37
N LEU A 34 4.48 -14.23 3.29
CA LEU A 34 4.14 -15.60 2.92
C LEU A 34 5.39 -16.44 2.64
N ILE A 35 6.36 -15.91 1.89
CA ILE A 35 7.62 -16.60 1.61
C ILE A 35 8.38 -16.87 2.91
N ILE A 36 8.49 -15.88 3.80
CA ILE A 36 9.16 -16.03 5.10
C ILE A 36 8.49 -17.13 5.93
N VAL A 37 7.17 -17.18 5.98
CA VAL A 37 6.42 -18.22 6.71
C VAL A 37 6.68 -19.61 6.12
N ILE A 38 6.66 -19.76 4.80
CA ILE A 38 6.94 -21.04 4.13
C ILE A 38 8.36 -21.51 4.46
N PHE A 39 9.36 -20.63 4.34
CA PHE A 39 10.74 -20.96 4.67
C PHE A 39 10.94 -21.25 6.15
N ALA A 40 10.29 -20.50 7.04
CA ALA A 40 10.33 -20.77 8.47
C ALA A 40 9.78 -22.17 8.76
N ILE A 41 8.63 -22.53 8.19
CA ILE A 41 8.08 -23.88 8.33
C ILE A 41 9.04 -24.93 7.74
N MET A 42 9.64 -24.69 6.58
CA MET A 42 10.57 -25.64 5.96
C MET A 42 11.85 -25.85 6.78
N VAL A 43 12.37 -24.81 7.43
CA VAL A 43 13.60 -24.86 8.23
C VAL A 43 13.36 -25.39 9.64
N PHE A 44 12.21 -25.05 10.25
CA PHE A 44 11.87 -25.43 11.62
C PHE A 44 11.02 -26.72 11.72
N ARG A 45 10.62 -27.34 10.60
CA ARG A 45 10.07 -28.70 10.57
C ARG A 45 11.13 -29.71 10.14
#